data_AF-A0A3M1A6I8-F1
#
_entry.id   AF-A0A3M1A6I8-F1
#
_cell.length_a   1.000
_cell.length_b   1.000
_cell.length_c   1.000
_cell.angle_alpha   90.00
_cell.angle_beta   90.00
_cell.angle_gamma   90.00
#
_symmetry.space_group_name_H-M   'P 1'
#
loop_
_entity.id
_entity.type
_entity.pdbx_description
1 polymer ?
#
loop_
_entity_poly.entity_id
_entity_poly.type
_entity_poly.pdbx_seq_one_letter_code
_entity_poly.pdbx_strand_id
1 'polypeptide(L)'
;MIEEQTDILERILEQYPDLLVVLGDATKDEVLMEANIQHASALITALAGDTANLFVVISARALKPDLAVIARAVDEHTAGKMYKAGATHVISPNLTEGLRMASVVLRPNVVSFLDVATRDQEMAFRLEEVTVPPEPAYQPRSLRELEIPQRTGLIVIAVKKEQNSHTEFIFNPQSSTIIQGGDKLIVLGDIDRVAKLHQLLHDLGRR
;
A
#
# COMPACT_ATOMS: atom_id res chain seq x y z
N MET A 1 8.23 -8.25 -15.29
CA MET A 1 7.67 -7.08 -16.01
C MET A 1 7.14 -7.56 -17.35
N ILE A 2 6.13 -6.90 -17.92
CA ILE A 2 5.68 -7.13 -19.30
C ILE A 2 5.91 -5.82 -20.05
N GLU A 3 6.55 -5.89 -21.20
CA GLU A 3 6.81 -4.74 -22.07
C GLU A 3 6.62 -5.15 -23.54
N GLU A 4 5.98 -4.32 -24.35
CA GLU A 4 5.72 -4.61 -25.77
C GLU A 4 6.82 -4.02 -26.66
N GLN A 5 7.40 -2.89 -26.25
CA GLN A 5 8.37 -2.14 -27.04
C GLN A 5 9.81 -2.59 -26.76
N THR A 6 10.46 -3.17 -27.76
CA THR A 6 11.83 -3.70 -27.65
C THR A 6 12.87 -2.64 -27.30
N ASP A 7 12.72 -1.41 -27.80
CA ASP A 7 13.62 -0.30 -27.51
C ASP A 7 13.53 0.16 -26.05
N ILE A 8 12.33 0.15 -25.48
CA ILE A 8 12.13 0.44 -24.05
C ILE A 8 12.70 -0.69 -23.20
N LEU A 9 12.46 -1.94 -23.61
CA LEU A 9 12.96 -3.13 -22.92
C LEU A 9 14.48 -3.13 -22.80
N GLU A 10 15.21 -2.88 -23.90
CA GLU A 10 16.67 -2.84 -23.92
C GLU A 10 17.20 -1.81 -22.90
N ARG A 11 16.64 -0.60 -22.90
CA ARG A 11 17.03 0.46 -21.96
C ARG A 11 16.76 0.09 -20.51
N ILE A 12 15.67 -0.62 -20.23
CA ILE A 12 15.34 -1.08 -18.87
C ILE A 12 16.33 -2.15 -18.42
N LEU A 13 16.69 -3.10 -19.29
CA LEU A 13 17.63 -4.17 -18.96
C LEU A 13 19.08 -3.65 -18.81
N GLU A 14 19.46 -2.59 -19.52
CA GLU A 14 20.72 -1.89 -19.27
C GLU A 14 20.79 -1.31 -17.85
N GLN A 15 19.68 -0.73 -17.38
CA GLN A 15 19.60 -0.13 -16.04
C GLN A 15 19.37 -1.17 -14.93
N TYR A 16 18.65 -2.25 -15.24
CA TYR A 16 18.26 -3.32 -14.31
C TYR A 16 18.50 -4.69 -14.94
N PRO A 17 19.76 -5.17 -14.99
CA PRO A 17 20.12 -6.40 -15.71
C PRO A 17 19.43 -7.67 -15.18
N ASP A 18 19.10 -7.69 -13.89
CA ASP A 18 18.49 -8.85 -13.22
C ASP A 18 16.95 -8.84 -13.29
N LEU A 19 16.34 -7.86 -13.97
CA LEU A 19 14.88 -7.76 -14.06
C LEU A 19 14.34 -8.85 -15.00
N LEU A 20 13.43 -9.69 -14.49
CA LEU A 20 12.69 -10.65 -15.32
C LEU A 20 11.65 -9.92 -16.17
N VAL A 21 11.72 -10.11 -17.49
CA VAL A 21 10.81 -9.47 -18.44
C VAL A 21 10.24 -10.47 -19.43
N VAL A 22 8.95 -10.29 -19.73
CA VAL A 22 8.24 -10.95 -20.83
C VAL A 22 7.99 -9.89 -21.91
N LEU A 23 8.45 -10.16 -23.13
CA LEU A 23 8.18 -9.30 -24.29
C LEU A 23 6.79 -9.62 -24.83
N GLY A 24 5.83 -8.71 -24.70
CA GLY A 24 4.48 -8.92 -25.18
C GLY A 24 3.48 -7.84 -24.76
N ASP A 25 2.29 -7.91 -25.35
CA ASP A 25 1.15 -7.05 -25.03
C ASP A 25 0.44 -7.56 -23.77
N ALA A 26 0.51 -6.77 -22.70
CA ALA A 26 -0.09 -7.11 -21.40
C ALA A 26 -1.63 -7.25 -21.44
N THR A 27 -2.30 -6.76 -22.48
CA THR A 27 -3.75 -6.90 -22.64
C THR A 27 -4.17 -8.32 -23.07
N LYS A 28 -3.21 -9.19 -23.42
CA LYS A 28 -3.45 -10.57 -23.81
C LYS A 28 -3.27 -11.52 -22.62
N ASP A 29 -4.28 -12.37 -22.39
CA ASP A 29 -4.27 -13.35 -21.31
C ASP A 29 -3.06 -14.31 -21.37
N GLU A 30 -2.64 -14.72 -22.57
CA GLU A 30 -1.48 -15.59 -22.78
C GLU A 30 -0.17 -14.97 -22.26
N VAL A 31 0.00 -13.65 -22.41
CA VAL A 31 1.18 -12.91 -21.94
C VAL A 31 1.16 -12.76 -20.41
N LEU A 32 -0.02 -12.54 -19.82
CA LEU A 32 -0.18 -12.53 -18.36
C LEU A 32 0.14 -13.92 -17.75
N MET A 33 -0.27 -14.99 -18.44
CA MET A 33 0.03 -16.36 -18.04
C MET A 33 1.53 -16.68 -18.16
N GLU A 34 2.18 -16.25 -19.25
CA GLU A 34 3.63 -16.37 -19.41
C GLU A 34 4.40 -15.61 -18.31
N ALA A 35 3.90 -14.44 -17.92
CA ALA A 35 4.41 -13.67 -16.78
C ALA A 35 4.04 -14.26 -15.39
N ASN A 36 3.46 -15.46 -15.36
CA ASN A 36 3.15 -16.23 -14.16
C ASN A 36 2.15 -15.57 -13.20
N ILE A 37 1.09 -14.93 -13.75
CA ILE A 37 0.05 -14.24 -12.96
C ILE A 37 -0.62 -15.13 -11.90
N GLN A 38 -0.76 -16.43 -12.15
CA GLN A 38 -1.38 -17.37 -11.21
C GLN A 38 -0.65 -17.45 -9.87
N HIS A 39 0.68 -17.26 -9.88
CA HIS A 39 1.51 -17.28 -8.67
C HIS A 39 1.88 -15.88 -8.17
N ALA A 40 1.56 -14.81 -8.90
CA ALA A 40 1.84 -13.44 -8.50
C ALA A 40 1.09 -13.03 -7.22
N SER A 41 1.73 -12.29 -6.32
CA SER A 41 1.08 -11.72 -5.13
C SER A 41 0.26 -10.47 -5.45
N ALA A 42 0.68 -9.71 -6.46
CA ALA A 42 0.01 -8.52 -6.94
C ALA A 42 0.32 -8.27 -8.42
N LEU A 43 -0.55 -7.50 -9.09
CA LEU A 43 -0.33 -6.96 -10.43
C LEU A 43 -0.50 -5.45 -10.40
N ILE A 44 0.42 -4.74 -11.06
CA ILE A 44 0.34 -3.30 -11.30
C ILE A 44 0.19 -3.08 -12.80
N THR A 45 -0.92 -2.46 -13.23
CA THR A 45 -1.10 -2.05 -14.63
C THR A 45 -0.97 -0.53 -14.74
N ALA A 46 0.03 -0.10 -15.51
CA ALA A 46 0.42 1.30 -15.63
C ALA A 46 0.57 1.76 -17.10
N LEU A 47 -0.16 1.12 -18.01
CA LEU A 47 -0.17 1.41 -19.44
C LEU A 47 -0.64 2.85 -19.71
N ALA A 48 -0.29 3.37 -20.89
CA ALA A 48 -0.58 4.75 -21.27
C ALA A 48 -2.08 5.05 -21.42
N GLY A 49 -2.90 4.04 -21.72
CA GLY A 49 -4.33 4.20 -21.96
C GLY A 49 -5.20 3.49 -20.92
N ASP A 50 -6.25 4.17 -20.47
CA ASP A 50 -7.20 3.63 -19.49
C ASP A 50 -7.94 2.39 -19.99
N THR A 51 -8.25 2.33 -21.29
CA THR A 51 -8.89 1.16 -21.89
C THR A 51 -8.01 -0.08 -21.76
N ALA A 52 -6.70 0.05 -22.03
CA ALA A 52 -5.77 -1.06 -21.92
C ALA A 52 -5.61 -1.50 -20.45
N ASN A 53 -5.44 -0.54 -19.52
CA ASN A 53 -5.41 -0.84 -18.09
C ASN A 53 -6.70 -1.54 -17.60
N LEU A 54 -7.86 -1.12 -18.10
CA LEU A 54 -9.14 -1.75 -17.77
C LEU A 54 -9.21 -3.19 -18.29
N PHE A 55 -8.74 -3.46 -19.51
CA PHE A 55 -8.66 -4.84 -20.04
C PHE A 55 -7.76 -5.71 -19.18
N VAL A 56 -6.55 -5.24 -18.83
CA VAL A 56 -5.64 -5.97 -17.95
C VAL A 56 -6.29 -6.29 -16.59
N VAL A 57 -7.04 -5.34 -16.00
CA VAL A 57 -7.77 -5.57 -14.75
C VAL A 57 -8.79 -6.71 -14.90
N ILE A 58 -9.58 -6.70 -15.97
CA ILE A 58 -10.61 -7.71 -16.24
C ILE A 58 -9.94 -9.08 -16.42
N SER A 59 -8.92 -9.18 -17.26
CA SER A 59 -8.16 -10.42 -17.50
C SER A 59 -7.51 -10.93 -16.22
N ALA A 60 -6.86 -10.05 -15.45
CA ALA A 60 -6.23 -10.41 -14.19
C ALA A 60 -7.24 -10.97 -13.18
N ARG A 61 -8.43 -10.35 -13.07
CA ARG A 61 -9.49 -10.82 -12.16
C ARG A 61 -10.11 -12.14 -12.63
N ALA A 62 -10.21 -12.38 -13.94
CA ALA A 62 -10.66 -13.64 -14.50
C ALA A 62 -9.65 -14.77 -14.28
N LEU A 63 -8.35 -14.51 -14.47
CA LEU A 63 -7.27 -15.49 -14.32
C LEU A 63 -6.96 -15.80 -12.84
N LYS A 64 -7.08 -14.81 -11.95
CA LYS A 64 -6.83 -14.95 -10.51
C LYS A 64 -7.77 -14.06 -9.68
N PRO A 65 -8.93 -14.60 -9.25
CA PRO A 65 -9.98 -13.85 -8.55
C PRO A 65 -9.57 -13.16 -7.26
N ASP A 66 -8.50 -13.60 -6.59
CA ASP A 66 -8.01 -13.03 -5.32
C ASP A 66 -6.74 -12.17 -5.48
N LEU A 67 -6.29 -11.91 -6.71
CA LEU A 67 -5.08 -11.12 -6.95
C LEU A 67 -5.27 -9.67 -6.49
N ALA A 68 -4.28 -9.10 -5.81
CA ALA A 68 -4.25 -7.66 -5.57
C ALA A 68 -3.91 -6.94 -6.88
N VAL A 69 -4.84 -6.13 -7.40
CA VAL A 69 -4.66 -5.43 -8.68
C VAL A 69 -4.64 -3.92 -8.43
N ILE A 70 -3.52 -3.28 -8.75
CA ILE A 70 -3.35 -1.83 -8.69
C ILE A 70 -3.36 -1.30 -10.12
N ALA A 71 -4.32 -0.43 -10.44
CA ALA A 71 -4.46 0.13 -11.78
C ALA A 71 -4.17 1.63 -11.80
N ARG A 72 -3.45 2.08 -12.82
CA ARG A 72 -3.31 3.51 -13.14
C ARG A 72 -4.53 3.97 -13.94
N ALA A 73 -5.16 5.05 -13.48
CA ALA A 73 -6.16 5.80 -14.22
C ALA A 73 -5.60 7.16 -14.66
N VAL A 74 -5.62 7.42 -15.97
CA VAL A 74 -5.27 8.71 -16.57
C VAL A 74 -6.45 9.67 -16.41
N ASP A 75 -7.68 9.18 -16.61
CA ASP A 75 -8.93 9.93 -16.41
C ASP A 75 -9.65 9.46 -15.13
N GLU A 76 -10.03 10.42 -14.29
CA GLU A 76 -10.79 10.19 -13.05
C GLU A 76 -12.14 9.50 -13.34
N HIS A 77 -12.77 9.80 -14.48
CA HIS A 77 -14.03 9.16 -14.88
C HIS A 77 -13.87 7.65 -15.12
N THR A 78 -12.67 7.18 -15.47
CA THR A 78 -12.41 5.75 -15.68
C THR A 78 -12.10 5.02 -14.38
N ALA A 79 -11.68 5.74 -13.33
CA ALA A 79 -11.30 5.12 -12.06
C ALA A 79 -12.45 4.31 -11.45
N GLY A 80 -13.68 4.84 -11.48
CA GLY A 80 -14.86 4.11 -11.01
C GLY A 80 -15.17 2.84 -11.81
N LYS A 81 -14.84 2.80 -13.10
CA LYS A 81 -15.01 1.62 -13.95
C LYS A 81 -13.96 0.55 -13.63
N MET A 82 -12.71 0.95 -13.35
CA MET A 82 -11.65 0.02 -12.96
C MET A 82 -11.95 -0.67 -11.62
N TYR A 83 -12.48 0.05 -10.63
CA TYR A 83 -12.96 -0.58 -9.39
C TYR A 83 -14.07 -1.61 -9.67
N LYS A 84 -15.07 -1.26 -10.50
CA LYS A 84 -16.15 -2.19 -10.88
C LYS A 84 -15.65 -3.41 -11.66
N ALA A 85 -14.57 -3.26 -12.43
CA ALA A 85 -13.93 -4.37 -13.13
C ALA A 85 -13.10 -5.27 -12.21
N GLY A 86 -12.88 -4.86 -10.95
CA GLY A 86 -12.18 -5.65 -9.95
C GLY A 86 -10.76 -5.16 -9.66
N ALA A 87 -10.40 -3.91 -9.92
CA ALA A 87 -9.18 -3.34 -9.37
C ALA A 87 -9.30 -3.24 -7.83
N THR A 88 -8.26 -3.66 -7.11
CA THR A 88 -8.18 -3.51 -5.64
C THR A 88 -7.95 -2.06 -5.28
N HIS A 89 -7.05 -1.38 -6.01
CA HIS A 89 -6.79 0.04 -5.88
C HIS A 89 -6.65 0.68 -7.26
N VAL A 90 -7.13 1.91 -7.38
CA VAL A 90 -6.96 2.73 -8.58
C VAL A 90 -6.27 4.02 -8.18
N ILE A 91 -5.14 4.29 -8.84
CA ILE A 91 -4.34 5.49 -8.62
C ILE A 91 -4.47 6.38 -9.85
N SER A 92 -4.83 7.65 -9.64
CA SER A 92 -4.75 8.67 -10.69
C SER A 92 -3.59 9.62 -10.44
N PRO A 93 -2.44 9.44 -11.12
CA PRO A 93 -1.27 10.30 -10.94
C PRO A 93 -1.58 11.76 -11.25
N ASN A 94 -2.26 12.05 -12.36
CA ASN A 94 -2.54 13.43 -12.81
C ASN A 94 -3.27 14.26 -11.74
N LEU A 95 -4.32 13.70 -11.14
CA LEU A 95 -5.07 14.35 -10.07
C LEU A 95 -4.22 14.51 -8.81
N THR A 96 -3.56 13.42 -8.40
CA THR A 96 -2.72 13.39 -7.19
C THR A 96 -1.57 14.39 -7.28
N GLU A 97 -0.92 14.48 -8.44
CA GLU A 97 0.18 15.39 -8.74
C GLU A 97 -0.30 16.83 -8.82
N GLY A 98 -1.46 17.11 -9.42
CA GLY A 98 -2.06 18.44 -9.42
C GLY A 98 -2.34 18.97 -8.01
N LEU A 99 -2.98 18.15 -7.17
CA LEU A 99 -3.22 18.46 -5.75
C LEU A 99 -1.92 18.62 -4.96
N ARG A 100 -0.90 17.83 -5.31
CA ARG A 100 0.43 17.92 -4.70
C ARG A 100 1.14 19.22 -5.09
N MET A 101 1.10 19.63 -6.35
CA MET A 101 1.65 20.92 -6.79
C MET A 101 1.00 22.09 -6.04
N ALA A 102 -0.34 22.10 -5.96
CA ALA A 102 -1.06 23.11 -5.17
C ALA A 102 -0.65 23.08 -3.69
N SER A 103 -0.48 21.89 -3.12
CA SER A 103 -0.03 21.73 -1.74
C SER A 103 1.41 22.20 -1.53
N VAL A 104 2.32 22.01 -2.49
CA VAL A 104 3.70 22.50 -2.40
C VAL A 104 3.73 24.03 -2.35
N VAL A 105 2.88 24.70 -3.12
CA VAL A 105 2.78 26.18 -3.09
C VAL A 105 2.23 26.66 -1.73
N LEU A 106 1.16 26.03 -1.25
CA LEU A 106 0.47 26.49 -0.04
C LEU A 106 1.17 26.09 1.27
N ARG A 107 1.84 24.94 1.28
CA ARG A 107 2.38 24.29 2.49
C ARG A 107 3.64 23.45 2.18
N PRO A 108 4.73 24.07 1.69
CA PRO A 108 5.93 23.36 1.24
C PRO A 108 6.58 22.52 2.34
N ASN A 109 6.61 23.02 3.58
CA ASN A 109 7.20 22.32 4.72
C ASN A 109 6.42 21.05 5.10
N VAL A 110 5.09 21.07 4.96
CA VAL A 110 4.24 19.90 5.24
C VAL A 110 4.49 18.82 4.19
N VAL A 111 4.55 19.19 2.91
CA VAL A 111 4.83 18.23 1.83
C VAL A 111 6.24 17.66 1.97
N SER A 112 7.24 18.49 2.27
CA SER A 112 8.62 18.03 2.48
C SER A 112 8.72 17.04 3.64
N PHE A 113 8.00 17.29 4.74
CA PHE A 113 7.93 16.35 5.86
C PHE A 113 7.29 15.01 5.45
N LEU A 114 6.20 15.03 4.68
CA LEU A 114 5.56 13.80 4.20
C LEU A 114 6.46 13.02 3.22
N ASP A 115 7.20 13.71 2.37
CA ASP A 115 8.16 13.09 1.45
C ASP A 115 9.28 12.38 2.23
N VAL A 116 9.83 13.04 3.24
CA VAL A 116 10.80 12.47 4.18
C VAL A 116 10.24 11.24 4.88
N ALA A 117 9.01 11.32 5.41
CA ALA A 117 8.40 10.24 6.17
C ALA A 117 8.06 8.99 5.34
N THR A 118 8.07 9.10 4.00
CA THR A 118 7.61 8.05 3.08
C THR A 118 8.67 7.53 2.11
N ARG A 119 9.76 8.27 1.84
CA ARG A 119 10.74 7.91 0.79
C ARG A 119 12.14 7.55 1.26
N ASP A 120 12.59 8.05 2.42
CA ASP A 120 14.02 8.01 2.74
C ASP A 120 14.37 6.82 3.66
N GLN A 121 15.28 5.94 3.20
CA GLN A 121 15.74 4.79 3.97
C GLN A 121 16.77 5.17 5.04
N GLU A 122 17.36 6.37 4.97
CA GLU A 122 18.44 6.80 5.87
C GLU A 122 17.96 7.58 7.11
N MET A 123 16.65 7.86 7.26
CA MET A 123 16.13 8.68 8.36
C MET A 123 15.29 7.91 9.38
N ALA A 124 15.44 8.29 10.66
CA ALA A 124 14.80 7.70 11.84
C ALA A 124 13.27 7.90 11.98
N PHE A 125 12.58 8.31 10.91
CA PHE A 125 11.16 8.68 10.91
C PHE A 125 10.43 8.10 9.70
N ARG A 126 9.95 6.86 9.82
CA ARG A 126 9.17 6.17 8.79
C ARG A 126 7.74 5.93 9.25
N LEU A 127 6.82 6.01 8.30
CA LEU A 127 5.42 5.70 8.52
C LEU A 127 5.17 4.22 8.18
N GLU A 128 4.80 3.43 9.17
CA GLU A 128 4.71 1.97 9.06
C GLU A 128 3.33 1.47 9.54
N GLU A 129 2.88 0.36 8.94
CA GLU A 129 1.67 -0.36 9.37
C GLU A 129 2.06 -1.56 10.24
N VAL A 130 1.48 -1.64 11.44
CA VAL A 130 1.68 -2.75 12.37
C VAL A 130 0.34 -3.42 12.64
N THR A 131 0.23 -4.70 12.28
CA THR A 131 -0.96 -5.51 12.57
C THR A 131 -0.92 -6.03 14.00
N VAL A 132 -1.99 -5.78 14.75
CA VAL A 132 -2.17 -6.33 16.10
C VAL A 132 -2.49 -7.82 16.00
N PRO A 133 -1.86 -8.70 16.80
CA PRO A 133 -2.18 -10.13 16.78
C PRO A 133 -3.69 -10.38 16.95
N PRO A 134 -4.30 -11.32 16.21
CA PRO A 134 -5.72 -11.59 16.31
C PRO A 134 -6.08 -12.22 17.66
N GLU A 135 -7.34 -12.07 18.06
CA GLU A 135 -7.89 -12.76 19.23
C GLU A 135 -7.92 -14.30 19.01
N PRO A 136 -7.76 -15.13 20.06
CA PRO A 136 -7.62 -14.78 21.48
C PRO A 136 -6.18 -14.47 21.92
N ALA A 137 -5.21 -14.45 20.98
CA ALA A 137 -3.80 -14.22 21.29
C ALA A 137 -3.50 -12.75 21.64
N TYR A 138 -4.50 -11.89 21.75
CA TYR A 138 -4.38 -10.52 22.19
C TYR A 138 -5.68 -10.14 22.91
N GLN A 139 -5.58 -9.50 24.07
CA GLN A 139 -6.75 -8.98 24.77
C GLN A 139 -6.93 -7.50 24.45
N PRO A 140 -8.16 -7.02 24.19
CA PRO A 140 -8.41 -5.61 23.93
C PRO A 140 -7.87 -4.71 25.04
N ARG A 141 -7.15 -3.66 24.66
CA ARG A 141 -6.51 -2.69 25.57
C ARG A 141 -6.65 -1.29 25.02
N SER A 142 -6.77 -0.31 25.90
CA SER A 142 -6.70 1.09 25.51
C SER A 142 -5.28 1.48 25.08
N LEU A 143 -5.17 2.49 24.22
CA LEU A 143 -3.86 3.05 23.82
C LEU A 143 -3.06 3.54 25.03
N ARG A 144 -3.75 4.01 26.09
CA ARG A 144 -3.14 4.38 27.38
C ARG A 144 -2.43 3.19 28.03
N GLU A 145 -3.04 2.02 28.06
CA GLU A 145 -2.46 0.83 28.71
C GLU A 145 -1.28 0.25 27.92
N LEU A 146 -1.26 0.46 26.60
CA LEU A 146 -0.16 -0.01 25.75
C LEU A 146 1.10 0.84 25.92
N GLU A 147 0.95 2.13 26.27
CA GLU A 147 2.05 3.08 26.45
C GLU A 147 3.05 3.06 25.28
N ILE A 148 2.55 2.92 24.05
CA ILE A 148 3.39 2.72 22.85
C ILE A 148 4.46 3.80 22.73
N PRO A 149 4.14 5.11 22.84
CA PRO A 149 5.17 6.15 22.77
C PRO A 149 6.25 6.04 23.84
N GLN A 150 5.89 5.70 25.07
CA GLN A 150 6.84 5.61 26.20
C GLN A 150 7.72 4.37 26.09
N ARG A 151 7.16 3.25 25.63
CA ARG A 151 7.85 1.96 25.58
C ARG A 151 8.68 1.76 24.32
N THR A 152 8.24 2.33 23.21
CA THR A 152 8.86 2.12 21.89
C THR A 152 9.46 3.39 21.31
N GLY A 153 9.01 4.58 21.74
CA GLY A 153 9.37 5.84 21.12
C GLY A 153 8.69 6.07 19.76
N LEU A 154 7.65 5.30 19.43
CA LEU A 154 6.82 5.48 18.22
C LEU A 154 5.61 6.37 18.50
N ILE A 155 5.19 7.12 17.49
CA ILE A 155 3.95 7.92 17.55
C ILE A 155 2.86 7.16 16.82
N VAL A 156 1.71 6.93 17.48
CA VAL A 156 0.55 6.34 16.81
C VAL A 156 -0.26 7.45 16.13
N ILE A 157 -0.31 7.43 14.81
CA ILE A 157 -1.01 8.43 13.99
C ILE A 157 -2.46 8.04 13.76
N ALA A 158 -2.69 6.76 13.45
CA ALA A 158 -4.04 6.26 13.18
C ALA A 158 -4.20 4.79 13.58
N VAL A 159 -5.46 4.37 13.74
CA VAL A 159 -5.86 2.98 13.93
C VAL A 159 -6.89 2.64 12.87
N LYS A 160 -6.63 1.62 12.06
CA LYS A 160 -7.59 1.03 11.15
C LYS A 160 -8.26 -0.16 11.84
N LYS A 161 -9.59 -0.08 11.95
CA LYS A 161 -10.42 -1.13 12.56
C LYS A 161 -10.67 -2.27 11.58
N GLU A 162 -10.38 -3.49 12.01
CA GLU A 162 -10.59 -4.69 11.18
C GLU A 162 -12.03 -5.21 11.26
N GLN A 163 -12.70 -5.06 12.40
CA GLN A 163 -14.01 -5.66 12.66
C GLN A 163 -15.20 -4.94 12.02
N ASN A 164 -15.00 -3.75 11.45
CA ASN A 164 -16.08 -2.98 10.83
C ASN A 164 -16.13 -3.29 9.32
N SER A 165 -17.31 -3.67 8.80
CA SER A 165 -17.53 -3.93 7.36
C SER A 165 -17.21 -2.72 6.46
N HIS A 166 -17.03 -1.55 7.04
CA HIS A 166 -16.36 -0.40 6.43
C HIS A 166 -15.04 -0.18 7.15
N THR A 167 -13.93 -0.18 6.39
CA THR A 167 -12.58 0.12 6.88
C THR A 167 -12.54 1.53 7.48
N GLU A 168 -12.79 1.65 8.77
CA GLU A 168 -12.79 2.91 9.49
C GLU A 168 -11.39 3.23 10.01
N PHE A 169 -10.87 4.39 9.61
CA PHE A 169 -9.64 4.96 10.15
C PHE A 169 -9.96 5.95 11.26
N ILE A 170 -9.45 5.67 12.46
CA ILE A 170 -9.45 6.62 13.58
C ILE A 170 -8.13 7.38 13.53
N PHE A 171 -8.17 8.62 13.05
CA PHE A 171 -7.01 9.52 13.05
C PHE A 171 -6.85 10.20 14.41
N ASN A 172 -5.60 10.41 14.84
CA ASN A 172 -5.26 10.97 16.15
C ASN A 172 -6.00 10.23 17.30
N PRO A 173 -5.78 8.91 17.44
CA PRO A 173 -6.47 8.10 18.42
C PRO A 173 -6.24 8.65 19.83
N GLN A 174 -7.31 8.71 20.61
CA GLN A 174 -7.23 9.20 21.98
C GLN A 174 -6.64 8.12 22.88
N SER A 175 -6.16 8.52 24.06
CA SER A 175 -5.66 7.56 25.06
C SER A 175 -6.70 6.50 25.47
N SER A 176 -8.00 6.82 25.34
CA SER A 176 -9.12 5.92 25.61
C SER A 176 -9.49 5.02 24.42
N THR A 177 -8.88 5.18 23.24
CA THR A 177 -9.17 4.34 22.07
C THR A 177 -8.77 2.89 22.37
N ILE A 178 -9.75 1.98 22.30
CA ILE A 178 -9.53 0.55 22.49
C ILE A 178 -8.94 -0.04 21.22
N ILE A 179 -7.84 -0.75 21.35
CA ILE A 179 -7.19 -1.53 20.29
C ILE A 179 -7.63 -2.98 20.44
N GLN A 180 -8.16 -3.56 19.37
CA GLN A 180 -8.65 -4.94 19.32
C GLN A 180 -7.69 -5.82 18.52
N GLY A 181 -7.79 -7.14 18.69
CA GLY A 181 -6.99 -8.06 17.89
C GLY A 181 -7.33 -7.96 16.40
N GLY A 182 -6.31 -7.94 15.54
CA GLY A 182 -6.45 -7.75 14.10
C GLY A 182 -6.48 -6.29 13.64
N ASP A 183 -6.66 -5.31 14.54
CA ASP A 183 -6.54 -3.88 14.18
C ASP A 183 -5.16 -3.58 13.58
N LYS A 184 -5.09 -2.54 12.74
CA LYS A 184 -3.85 -2.07 12.13
C LYS A 184 -3.48 -0.71 12.71
N LEU A 185 -2.30 -0.61 13.31
CA LEU A 185 -1.74 0.63 13.83
C LEU A 185 -0.88 1.30 12.76
N ILE A 186 -1.14 2.56 12.49
CA ILE A 186 -0.27 3.39 11.64
C ILE A 186 0.64 4.19 12.57
N VAL A 187 1.93 3.89 12.55
CA VAL A 187 2.92 4.45 13.47
C VAL A 187 4.00 5.22 12.72
N LEU A 188 4.56 6.23 13.38
CA LEU A 188 5.70 7.00 12.90
C LEU A 188 6.91 6.81 13.82
N GLY A 189 8.03 6.42 13.22
CA GLY A 189 9.33 6.34 13.89
C GLY A 189 10.30 5.40 13.19
N ASP A 190 11.37 5.03 13.89
CA ASP A 190 12.45 4.18 13.37
C ASP A 190 12.00 2.70 13.21
N ILE A 191 12.46 2.04 12.15
CA ILE A 191 12.14 0.63 11.87
C ILE A 191 12.60 -0.31 13.01
N ASP A 192 13.72 0.00 13.67
CA ASP A 192 14.21 -0.77 14.82
C ASP A 192 13.24 -0.69 16.01
N ARG A 193 12.47 0.41 16.11
CA ARG A 193 11.44 0.59 17.14
C ARG A 193 10.14 -0.12 16.77
N VAL A 194 9.85 -0.30 15.48
CA VAL A 194 8.71 -1.09 15.01
C VAL A 194 8.84 -2.55 15.45
N ALA A 195 10.05 -3.13 15.37
CA ALA A 195 10.31 -4.47 15.88
C ALA A 195 9.99 -4.59 17.39
N LYS A 196 10.29 -3.55 18.18
CA LYS A 196 9.92 -3.51 19.62
C LYS A 196 8.41 -3.47 19.82
N LEU A 197 7.67 -2.78 18.95
CA LEU A 197 6.20 -2.77 19.00
C LEU A 197 5.62 -4.15 18.66
N HIS A 198 6.17 -4.85 17.67
CA HIS A 198 5.77 -6.23 17.37
C HIS A 198 5.98 -7.15 18.58
N GLN A 199 7.15 -7.09 19.21
CA GLN A 199 7.44 -7.87 20.42
C GLN A 199 6.50 -7.51 21.57
N LEU A 200 6.27 -6.22 21.81
CA LEU A 200 5.33 -5.71 22.80
C LEU A 200 3.93 -6.31 22.63
N LEU A 201 3.38 -6.24 21.41
CA LEU A 201 2.04 -6.75 21.12
C LEU A 201 1.95 -8.27 21.28
N HIS A 202 3.02 -9.00 20.93
CA HIS A 202 3.09 -10.45 21.14
C HIS A 202 3.20 -10.85 22.61
N ASP A 203 4.03 -10.17 23.41
CA ASP A 203 4.22 -10.48 24.82
C ASP A 203 2.96 -10.24 25.65
N LEU A 204 2.20 -9.19 25.32
CA LEU A 204 0.90 -8.90 25.92
C LEU A 204 -0.19 -9.93 25.58
N GLY A 205 0.06 -10.76 24.58
CA GLY A 205 -0.81 -11.83 24.10
C GLY A 205 -0.64 -13.18 24.77
N ARG A 206 0.49 -13.40 25.46
CA ARG A 206 0.86 -14.69 26.08
C ARG A 206 0.50 -14.80 27.57
N ARG A 207 -0.23 -13.83 28.13
CA ARG A 207 -0.68 -13.81 29.54
C ARG A 207 -2.19 -13.96 29.61
#